data_AF-A0A2V7ZC24-F1
#
_entry.id   AF-A0A2V7ZC24-F1
#
_cell.length_a   1.000
_cell.length_b   1.000
_cell.length_c   1.000
_cell.angle_alpha   90.00
_cell.angle_beta   90.00
_cell.angle_gamma   90.00
#
_symmetry.space_group_name_H-M   'P 1'
#
loop_
_entity.id
_entity.type
_entity.pdbx_description
1 polymer ?
#
loop_
_entity_poly.entity_id
_entity_poly.type
_entity_poly.pdbx_seq_one_letter_code
_entity_poly.pdbx_strand_id
1 'polypeptide(L)'
;EAEAAEAIEAIDIEFEPLPFVVDPIESLRPGGANARAQGNVWVRPAPAPAPARGAAPEGRGGRGRGAAGAPPPPQIQVLKWTDEDFRNAGDGQMPLGKATDEWQFGNVEEGLKKADLILDETFMTQSTGHQPLETRTAMAYWQNGKLYLHGSTQSTVQTVASVARWVGVPPAQVVMISEYTGGGFGSK
;
A
#
# COMPACT_ATOMS: atom_id res chain seq x y z
N GLU A 1 -7.89 4.81 30.99
CA GLU A 1 -7.58 5.81 29.95
C GLU A 1 -6.68 6.91 30.50
N ALA A 2 -7.08 7.64 31.54
CA ALA A 2 -6.26 8.70 32.16
C ALA A 2 -4.83 8.25 32.53
N GLU A 3 -4.68 7.14 33.27
CA GLU A 3 -3.36 6.59 33.62
C GLU A 3 -2.49 6.24 32.39
N ALA A 4 -3.12 5.74 31.33
CA ALA A 4 -2.40 5.41 30.10
C ALA A 4 -1.95 6.67 29.34
N ALA A 5 -2.77 7.73 29.35
CA ALA A 5 -2.41 9.02 28.79
C ALA A 5 -1.24 9.65 29.58
N GLU A 6 -1.32 9.66 30.92
CA GLU A 6 -0.24 10.13 31.78
C GLU A 6 1.07 9.35 31.57
N ALA A 7 0.98 8.03 31.40
CA ALA A 7 2.15 7.20 31.10
C ALA A 7 2.78 7.52 29.74
N ILE A 8 1.98 7.92 28.73
CA ILE A 8 2.50 8.35 27.41
C ILE A 8 3.25 9.67 27.55
N GLU A 9 2.70 10.65 28.27
CA GLU A 9 3.33 11.96 28.49
C GLU A 9 4.64 11.87 29.29
N ALA A 10 4.85 10.78 30.03
CA ALA A 10 6.10 10.53 30.76
C ALA A 10 7.24 9.97 29.88
N ILE A 11 6.96 9.59 28.63
CA ILE A 11 7.96 9.05 27.71
C ILE A 11 8.75 10.21 27.09
N ASP A 12 10.05 10.29 27.37
CA ASP A 12 10.96 11.22 26.73
C ASP A 12 11.70 10.55 25.56
N ILE A 13 11.72 11.21 24.40
CA ILE A 13 12.33 10.70 23.17
C ILE A 13 13.15 11.82 22.53
N GLU A 14 14.44 11.55 22.33
CA GLU A 14 15.33 12.40 21.54
C GLU A 14 15.27 11.96 20.06
N PHE A 15 15.01 12.91 19.17
CA PHE A 15 14.96 12.68 17.72
C PHE A 15 16.10 13.41 17.01
N GLU A 16 16.71 12.74 16.03
CA GLU A 16 17.56 13.37 15.02
C GLU A 16 16.71 13.70 13.78
N PRO A 17 16.47 14.99 13.47
CA PRO A 17 15.69 15.35 12.28
C PRO A 17 16.47 14.99 11.01
N LEU A 18 15.85 14.19 10.15
CA LEU A 18 16.39 13.86 8.83
C LEU A 18 15.78 14.79 7.76
N PRO A 19 16.45 14.96 6.61
CA PRO A 19 15.85 15.60 5.45
C PRO A 19 14.52 14.91 5.10
N PHE A 20 13.45 15.69 4.97
CA PHE A 20 12.13 15.21 4.62
C PHE A 20 11.59 15.93 3.39
N VAL A 21 10.56 15.35 2.77
CA VAL A 21 9.83 15.94 1.66
C VAL A 21 8.36 15.60 1.80
N VAL A 22 7.50 16.61 1.61
CA VAL A 22 6.03 16.46 1.70
C VAL A 22 5.36 16.45 0.33
N ASP A 23 6.02 17.01 -0.67
CA ASP A 23 5.56 17.01 -2.05
C ASP A 23 6.15 15.80 -2.80
N PRO A 24 5.31 14.86 -3.29
CA PRO A 24 5.81 13.70 -4.01
C PRO A 24 6.58 14.06 -5.29
N ILE A 25 6.26 15.18 -5.94
CA ILE A 25 6.91 15.63 -7.18
C ILE A 25 8.28 16.23 -6.87
N GLU A 26 8.43 17.00 -5.80
CA GLU A 26 9.74 17.48 -5.34
C GLU A 26 10.66 16.32 -4.93
N SER A 27 10.08 15.23 -4.41
CA SER A 27 10.84 14.01 -4.11
C SER A 27 11.46 13.38 -5.37
N LEU A 28 10.94 13.68 -6.57
CA LEU A 28 11.44 13.14 -7.84
C LEU A 28 12.52 14.01 -8.47
N ARG A 29 12.79 15.23 -7.98
CA ARG A 29 13.85 16.09 -8.53
C ARG A 29 15.25 15.53 -8.29
N PRO A 30 16.21 15.75 -9.20
CA PRO A 30 17.62 15.51 -8.92
C PRO A 30 18.05 16.16 -7.60
N GLY A 31 18.66 15.39 -6.70
CA GLY A 31 19.08 15.87 -5.38
C GLY A 31 17.94 16.11 -4.36
N GLY A 32 16.67 15.97 -4.76
CA GLY A 32 15.53 16.07 -3.84
C GLY A 32 15.57 15.00 -2.76
N ALA A 33 15.09 15.33 -1.55
CA ALA A 33 15.05 14.38 -0.45
C ALA A 33 14.15 13.17 -0.74
N ASN A 34 14.38 12.06 -0.03
CA ASN A 34 13.53 10.87 -0.13
C ASN A 34 12.50 10.86 1.00
N ALA A 35 11.29 10.36 0.72
CA ALA A 35 10.27 10.20 1.74
C ALA A 35 10.60 9.09 2.76
N ARG A 36 11.51 8.17 2.42
CA ARG A 36 12.00 7.10 3.29
C ARG A 36 13.51 6.92 3.11
N ALA A 37 14.17 6.35 4.11
CA ALA A 37 15.60 6.04 4.05
C ALA A 37 15.96 5.12 2.85
N GLN A 38 15.05 4.21 2.48
CA GLN A 38 15.23 3.27 1.37
C GLN A 38 14.94 3.88 -0.01
N GLY A 39 14.32 5.07 -0.08
CA GLY A 39 13.91 5.71 -1.33
C GLY A 39 12.58 6.44 -1.25
N ASN A 40 12.04 6.79 -2.42
CA ASN A 40 10.88 7.67 -2.55
C ASN A 40 9.71 7.06 -3.33
N VAL A 41 9.91 5.92 -4.00
CA VAL A 41 8.85 5.25 -4.78
C VAL A 41 8.70 3.79 -4.41
N TRP A 42 7.47 3.29 -4.51
CA TRP A 42 7.19 1.85 -4.47
C TRP A 42 7.24 1.30 -5.90
N VAL A 43 8.02 0.25 -6.10
CA VAL A 43 8.17 -0.42 -7.39
C VAL A 43 7.73 -1.86 -7.25
N ARG A 44 6.87 -2.33 -8.15
CA ARG A 44 6.53 -3.74 -8.22
C ARG A 44 7.63 -4.48 -8.98
N PRO A 45 8.31 -5.47 -8.37
CA PRO A 45 9.30 -6.25 -9.11
C PRO A 45 8.62 -7.02 -10.24
N ALA A 46 9.32 -7.19 -11.36
CA ALA A 46 8.83 -8.01 -12.47
C ALA A 46 8.49 -9.43 -11.97
N PRO A 47 7.40 -10.04 -12.46
CA PRO A 47 7.07 -11.41 -12.12
C PRO A 47 8.22 -12.33 -12.52
N ALA A 48 8.50 -13.34 -11.69
CA ALA A 48 9.46 -14.38 -12.05
C ALA A 48 9.06 -15.04 -13.38
N PRO A 49 10.02 -15.44 -14.23
CA PRO A 49 9.70 -16.15 -15.46
C PRO A 49 8.87 -17.39 -15.14
N ALA A 50 7.81 -17.61 -15.93
CA ALA A 50 6.94 -18.76 -15.74
C ALA A 50 7.78 -20.06 -15.79
N PRO A 51 7.50 -21.05 -14.92
CA PRO A 51 8.18 -22.33 -15.00
C PRO A 51 7.95 -22.93 -16.40
N ALA A 52 8.99 -23.59 -16.93
CA ALA A 52 8.91 -24.29 -18.20
C ALA A 52 7.68 -25.21 -18.21
N ARG A 53 6.89 -25.18 -19.29
CA ARG A 53 5.75 -26.07 -19.48
C ARG A 53 6.24 -27.53 -19.38
N GLY A 54 5.92 -28.23 -18.29
CA GLY A 54 6.31 -29.63 -18.11
C GLY A 54 6.32 -30.18 -16.69
N ALA A 55 6.36 -29.34 -15.64
CA ALA A 55 6.25 -29.82 -14.27
C ALA A 55 4.79 -29.84 -13.81
N ALA A 56 4.15 -31.02 -13.82
CA ALA A 56 2.85 -31.21 -13.21
C ALA A 56 2.95 -31.07 -11.68
N PRO A 57 2.08 -30.31 -11.01
CA PRO A 57 1.97 -30.37 -9.57
C PRO A 57 1.17 -31.62 -9.17
N GLU A 58 1.78 -32.52 -8.41
CA GLU A 58 1.08 -33.57 -7.70
C GLU A 58 0.30 -32.95 -6.53
N GLY A 59 -1.03 -33.07 -6.51
CA GLY A 59 -1.84 -32.70 -5.35
C GLY A 59 -3.24 -32.19 -5.69
N ARG A 60 -4.26 -33.00 -5.37
CA ARG A 60 -5.68 -32.74 -5.64
C ARG A 60 -6.29 -31.68 -4.71
N GLY A 61 -7.23 -30.91 -5.26
CA GLY A 61 -8.49 -30.60 -4.58
C GLY A 61 -8.62 -29.22 -3.93
N GLY A 62 -8.91 -28.21 -4.75
CA GLY A 62 -9.41 -26.92 -4.29
C GLY A 62 -9.56 -25.96 -5.47
N ARG A 63 -10.63 -25.17 -5.54
CA ARG A 63 -10.76 -24.08 -6.52
C ARG A 63 -9.78 -22.95 -6.16
N GLY A 64 -8.48 -23.22 -6.28
CA GLY A 64 -7.42 -22.24 -6.17
C GLY A 64 -7.18 -21.64 -7.55
N ARG A 65 -7.21 -20.30 -7.65
CA ARG A 65 -6.59 -19.59 -8.78
C ARG A 65 -5.19 -20.20 -8.97
N GLY A 66 -4.89 -20.65 -10.19
CA GLY A 66 -3.66 -21.36 -10.52
C GLY A 66 -2.44 -20.65 -9.93
N ALA A 67 -1.60 -21.42 -9.26
CA ALA A 67 -0.38 -20.94 -8.60
C ALA A 67 0.68 -20.54 -9.64
N ALA A 68 0.49 -19.41 -10.30
CA ALA A 68 1.61 -18.52 -10.49
C ALA A 68 1.94 -17.98 -9.09
N GLY A 69 3.18 -18.13 -8.62
CA GLY A 69 3.59 -17.64 -7.31
C GLY A 69 3.11 -16.19 -7.13
N ALA A 70 2.57 -15.86 -5.95
CA ALA A 70 2.16 -14.49 -5.66
C ALA A 70 3.32 -13.55 -6.02
N PRO A 71 3.05 -12.43 -6.72
CA PRO A 71 4.11 -11.51 -7.09
C PRO A 71 4.88 -11.08 -5.83
N PRO A 72 6.20 -10.92 -5.93
CA PRO A 72 6.99 -10.45 -4.80
C PRO A 72 6.41 -9.13 -4.28
N PRO A 73 6.53 -8.87 -2.97
CA PRO A 73 6.02 -7.64 -2.40
C PRO A 73 6.69 -6.42 -3.07
N PRO A 74 5.96 -5.31 -3.22
CA PRO A 74 6.54 -4.05 -3.69
C PRO A 74 7.78 -3.69 -2.87
N GLN A 75 8.78 -3.12 -3.54
CA GLN A 75 10.02 -2.67 -2.91
C GLN A 75 10.12 -1.16 -3.00
N ILE A 76 10.68 -0.53 -1.96
CA ILE A 76 10.99 0.90 -2.01
C ILE A 76 12.31 1.06 -2.77
N GLN A 77 12.32 1.97 -3.75
CA GLN A 77 13.51 2.31 -4.52
C GLN A 77 13.66 3.82 -4.64
N VAL A 78 14.86 4.26 -5.02
CA VAL A 78 15.13 5.64 -5.40
C VAL A 78 14.79 5.80 -6.87
N LEU A 79 13.90 6.74 -7.17
CA LEU A 79 13.63 7.21 -8.53
C LEU A 79 13.76 8.72 -8.55
N LYS A 80 14.59 9.22 -9.44
CA LYS A 80 14.72 10.65 -9.74
C LYS A 80 14.49 10.84 -11.22
N TRP A 81 13.64 11.80 -11.56
CA TRP A 81 13.50 12.30 -12.91
C TRP A 81 14.66 13.24 -13.23
N THR A 82 14.84 13.55 -14.50
CA THR A 82 15.87 14.46 -14.98
C THR A 82 15.41 15.91 -14.89
N ASP A 83 16.33 16.86 -14.86
CA ASP A 83 15.98 18.28 -14.97
C ASP A 83 15.28 18.61 -16.31
N GLU A 84 15.46 17.78 -17.33
CA GLU A 84 14.73 17.91 -18.60
C GLU A 84 13.25 17.54 -18.45
N ASP A 85 12.91 16.48 -17.72
CA ASP A 85 11.52 16.08 -17.45
C ASP A 85 10.72 17.21 -16.77
N PHE A 86 11.40 17.99 -15.92
CA PHE A 86 10.79 19.16 -15.28
C PHE A 86 10.69 20.37 -16.18
N ARG A 87 11.68 20.60 -17.05
CA ARG A 87 11.68 21.72 -18.01
C ARG A 87 10.68 21.53 -19.14
N ASN A 88 10.36 20.28 -19.48
CA ASN A 88 9.43 19.94 -20.55
C ASN A 88 7.95 20.11 -20.13
N ALA A 89 7.67 20.33 -18.84
CA ALA A 89 6.33 20.68 -18.38
C ALA A 89 5.95 22.07 -18.94
N GLY A 90 4.96 22.11 -19.84
CA GLY A 90 4.43 23.38 -20.35
C GLY A 90 3.64 24.16 -19.29
N ASP A 91 3.26 25.39 -19.62
CA ASP A 91 2.44 26.22 -18.74
C ASP A 91 1.12 25.51 -18.38
N GLY A 92 0.87 25.31 -17.08
CA GLY A 92 -0.32 24.62 -16.58
C GLY A 92 -0.25 23.08 -16.59
N GLN A 93 0.89 22.50 -16.98
CA GLN A 93 1.09 21.05 -16.96
C GLN A 93 1.99 20.63 -15.80
N MET A 94 1.78 19.41 -15.29
CA MET A 94 2.71 18.81 -14.33
C MET A 94 3.89 18.16 -15.07
N PRO A 95 5.07 18.13 -14.45
CA PRO A 95 6.19 17.37 -15.00
C PRO A 95 5.86 15.88 -15.05
N LEU A 96 6.32 15.23 -16.11
CA LEU A 96 6.14 13.80 -16.34
C LEU A 96 7.47 13.21 -16.76
N GLY A 97 8.07 12.41 -15.87
CA GLY A 97 9.20 11.57 -16.20
C GLY A 97 8.82 10.10 -16.22
N LYS A 98 9.82 9.23 -16.11
CA LYS A 98 9.62 7.77 -16.11
C LYS A 98 8.65 7.32 -15.00
N ALA A 99 7.62 6.57 -15.38
CA ALA A 99 6.70 5.91 -14.45
C ALA A 99 7.34 4.66 -13.80
N THR A 100 6.89 4.29 -12.60
CA THR A 100 7.32 3.04 -11.94
C THR A 100 6.67 1.80 -12.54
N ASP A 101 5.44 1.96 -13.03
CA ASP A 101 4.63 0.90 -13.60
C ASP A 101 3.90 1.45 -14.82
N GLU A 102 3.89 0.66 -15.91
CA GLU A 102 3.13 0.98 -17.12
C GLU A 102 2.11 -0.14 -17.36
N TRP A 103 0.91 0.24 -17.77
CA TRP A 103 -0.12 -0.70 -18.17
C TRP A 103 -0.95 -0.10 -19.31
N GLN A 104 -1.22 -0.91 -20.32
CA GLN A 104 -2.00 -0.52 -21.48
C GLN A 104 -3.05 -1.60 -21.78
N PHE A 105 -4.20 -1.17 -22.28
CA PHE A 105 -5.23 -2.04 -22.81
C PHE A 105 -5.61 -1.60 -24.23
N GLY A 106 -5.56 -2.52 -25.19
CA GLY A 106 -5.80 -2.21 -26.60
C GLY A 106 -4.68 -1.39 -27.26
N ASN A 107 -5.00 -0.73 -28.37
CA ASN A 107 -4.06 0.13 -29.11
C ASN A 107 -4.40 1.61 -28.89
N VAL A 108 -3.79 2.22 -27.86
CA VAL A 108 -4.04 3.63 -27.48
C VAL A 108 -3.63 4.59 -28.60
N GLU A 109 -2.46 4.36 -29.21
CA GLU A 109 -1.92 5.19 -30.28
C GLU A 109 -2.83 5.26 -31.51
N GLU A 110 -3.37 4.11 -31.94
CA GLU A 110 -4.33 4.06 -33.04
C GLU A 110 -5.66 4.72 -32.67
N GLY A 111 -6.10 4.55 -31.41
CA GLY A 111 -7.30 5.20 -30.89
C GLY A 111 -7.20 6.72 -30.94
N LEU A 112 -6.09 7.28 -30.45
CA LEU A 112 -5.83 8.73 -30.48
C LEU A 112 -5.77 9.28 -31.92
N LYS A 113 -5.11 8.58 -32.84
CA LYS A 113 -5.02 9.01 -34.26
C LYS A 113 -6.36 9.06 -34.99
N LYS A 114 -7.33 8.24 -34.56
CA LYS A 114 -8.67 8.18 -35.16
C LYS A 114 -9.68 9.10 -34.47
N ALA A 115 -9.31 9.75 -33.37
CA ALA A 115 -10.23 10.57 -32.60
C ALA A 115 -10.52 11.89 -33.31
N ASP A 116 -11.79 12.31 -33.32
CA ASP A 116 -12.19 13.62 -33.85
C ASP A 116 -11.77 14.77 -32.91
N LEU A 117 -11.56 14.50 -31.63
CA LEU A 117 -11.13 15.44 -30.60
C LEU A 117 -10.27 14.73 -29.54
N ILE A 118 -9.19 15.39 -29.11
CA ILE A 118 -8.34 14.98 -27.98
C ILE A 118 -8.36 16.11 -26.94
N LEU A 119 -8.65 15.77 -25.70
CA LEU A 119 -8.50 16.66 -24.54
C LEU A 119 -7.38 16.12 -23.66
N ASP A 120 -6.36 16.94 -23.44
CA ASP A 120 -5.19 16.60 -22.62
C ASP A 120 -5.09 17.62 -21.49
N GLU A 121 -5.37 17.17 -20.27
CA GLU A 121 -5.49 18.01 -19.09
C GLU A 121 -4.87 17.30 -17.89
N THR A 122 -4.22 18.09 -17.02
CA THR A 122 -3.65 17.56 -15.79
C THR A 122 -4.61 17.79 -14.62
N PHE A 123 -4.92 16.71 -13.89
CA PHE A 123 -5.76 16.79 -12.69
C PHE A 123 -5.02 16.24 -11.47
N MET A 124 -5.17 16.94 -10.36
CA MET A 124 -4.73 16.50 -9.04
C MET A 124 -5.96 16.33 -8.16
N THR A 125 -5.98 15.25 -7.37
CA THR A 125 -6.98 15.08 -6.32
C THR A 125 -6.28 15.16 -4.97
N GLN A 126 -6.87 15.90 -4.03
CA GLN A 126 -6.34 15.97 -2.68
C GLN A 126 -6.41 14.62 -1.97
N SER A 127 -5.52 14.40 -1.02
CA SER A 127 -5.64 13.28 -0.10
C SER A 127 -6.82 13.53 0.86
N THR A 128 -7.75 12.58 0.92
CA THR A 128 -8.92 12.63 1.82
C THR A 128 -8.91 11.47 2.80
N GLY A 129 -9.37 11.72 4.03
CA GLY A 129 -9.60 10.67 5.02
C GLY A 129 -10.97 9.99 4.85
N HIS A 130 -11.07 8.74 5.28
CA HIS A 130 -12.29 7.94 5.22
C HIS A 130 -13.37 8.36 6.24
N GLN A 131 -12.96 8.98 7.36
CA GLN A 131 -13.80 9.57 8.40
C GLN A 131 -15.03 8.72 8.85
N PRO A 132 -14.86 7.44 9.20
CA PRO A 132 -15.95 6.71 9.87
C PRO A 132 -16.25 7.35 11.23
N LEU A 133 -17.54 7.37 11.60
CA LEU A 133 -17.97 7.96 12.87
C LEU A 133 -17.40 7.20 14.07
N GLU A 134 -17.28 5.88 13.97
CA GLU A 134 -16.51 5.07 14.91
C GLU A 134 -15.03 5.06 14.50
N THR A 135 -14.13 5.37 15.43
CA THR A 135 -12.68 5.23 15.23
C THR A 135 -12.24 3.76 15.13
N ARG A 136 -10.95 3.51 14.87
CA ARG A 136 -10.41 2.14 14.93
C ARG A 136 -10.27 1.70 16.38
N THR A 137 -10.87 0.56 16.73
CA THR A 137 -10.89 0.02 18.09
C THR A 137 -10.45 -1.43 18.10
N ALA A 138 -9.84 -1.85 19.21
CA ALA A 138 -9.51 -3.24 19.47
C ALA A 138 -9.57 -3.53 20.98
N MET A 139 -10.14 -4.66 21.35
CA MET A 139 -10.03 -5.26 22.67
C MET A 139 -9.49 -6.68 22.49
N ALA A 140 -8.37 -6.97 23.13
CA ALA A 140 -7.71 -8.26 23.01
C ALA A 140 -7.45 -8.88 24.39
N TYR A 141 -7.63 -10.19 24.49
CA TYR A 141 -7.30 -10.93 25.70
C TYR A 141 -6.87 -12.37 25.38
N TRP A 142 -6.04 -12.94 26.24
CA TRP A 142 -5.66 -14.34 26.17
C TRP A 142 -6.52 -15.16 27.12
N GLN A 143 -7.05 -16.28 26.63
CA GLN A 143 -7.77 -17.23 27.45
C GLN A 143 -7.54 -18.65 26.93
N ASN A 144 -7.15 -19.56 27.82
CA ASN A 144 -6.92 -20.98 27.50
C ASN A 144 -5.99 -21.20 26.29
N GLY A 145 -4.92 -20.40 26.18
CA GLY A 145 -3.94 -20.48 25.08
C GLY A 145 -4.37 -19.87 23.75
N LYS A 146 -5.55 -19.21 23.68
CA LYS A 146 -6.04 -18.51 22.50
C LYS A 146 -6.07 -17.00 22.71
N LEU A 147 -5.75 -16.27 21.65
CA LEU A 147 -5.97 -14.84 21.54
C LEU A 147 -7.39 -14.59 21.05
N TYR A 148 -8.19 -13.89 21.84
CA TYR A 148 -9.46 -13.33 21.42
C TYR A 148 -9.22 -11.86 21.09
N LEU A 149 -9.63 -11.45 19.88
CA LEU A 149 -9.49 -10.09 19.39
C LEU A 149 -10.83 -9.60 18.88
N HIS A 150 -11.46 -8.73 19.66
CA HIS A 150 -12.57 -7.90 19.18
C HIS A 150 -11.95 -6.70 18.47
N GLY A 151 -12.28 -6.49 17.21
CA GLY A 151 -11.73 -5.36 16.46
C GLY A 151 -12.66 -4.86 15.38
N SER A 152 -12.64 -3.54 15.19
CA SER A 152 -13.39 -2.88 14.12
C SER A 152 -12.69 -3.16 12.78
N THR A 153 -13.16 -4.14 12.00
CA THR A 153 -12.58 -4.49 10.69
C THR A 153 -13.64 -4.65 9.60
N GLN A 154 -13.25 -4.46 8.34
CA GLN A 154 -14.07 -4.81 7.17
C GLN A 154 -13.81 -6.24 6.66
N SER A 155 -12.71 -6.88 7.09
CA SER A 155 -12.40 -8.25 6.67
C SER A 155 -11.86 -9.11 7.81
N THR A 156 -12.78 -9.79 8.50
CA THR A 156 -12.46 -10.69 9.62
C THR A 156 -11.44 -11.76 9.22
N VAL A 157 -11.65 -12.44 8.09
CA VAL A 157 -10.80 -13.56 7.67
C VAL A 157 -9.41 -13.10 7.22
N GLN A 158 -9.30 -11.97 6.52
CA GLN A 158 -7.99 -11.45 6.08
C GLN A 158 -7.13 -10.97 7.27
N THR A 159 -7.78 -10.56 8.36
CA THR A 159 -7.11 -10.07 9.57
C THR A 159 -6.38 -11.19 10.33
N VAL A 160 -6.95 -12.40 10.38
CA VAL A 160 -6.45 -13.51 11.20
C VAL A 160 -4.98 -13.83 10.93
N ALA A 161 -4.59 -13.97 9.65
CA ALA A 161 -3.22 -14.37 9.29
C ALA A 161 -2.18 -13.31 9.69
N SER A 162 -2.51 -12.03 9.57
CA SER A 162 -1.61 -10.94 9.97
C SER A 162 -1.46 -10.87 11.49
N VAL A 163 -2.56 -10.96 12.23
CA VAL A 163 -2.54 -10.96 13.70
C VAL A 163 -1.74 -12.15 14.23
N ALA A 164 -2.01 -13.35 13.73
CA ALA A 164 -1.31 -14.57 14.11
C ALA A 164 0.21 -14.45 13.91
N ARG A 165 0.63 -13.87 12.77
CA ARG A 165 2.05 -13.60 12.48
C ARG A 165 2.66 -12.60 13.47
N TRP A 166 1.97 -11.51 13.79
CA TRP A 166 2.50 -10.48 14.70
C TRP A 166 2.68 -10.97 16.14
N VAL A 167 1.77 -11.82 16.62
CA VAL A 167 1.82 -12.36 17.99
C VAL A 167 2.53 -13.72 18.09
N GLY A 168 3.02 -14.26 16.97
CA GLY A 168 3.82 -15.48 16.95
C GLY A 168 3.05 -16.77 17.25
N VAL A 169 1.77 -16.86 16.88
CA VAL A 169 0.95 -18.07 17.11
C VAL A 169 0.35 -18.64 15.82
N PRO A 170 -0.04 -19.93 15.78
CA PRO A 170 -0.79 -20.46 14.65
C PRO A 170 -2.13 -19.73 14.45
N PRO A 171 -2.61 -19.54 13.21
CA PRO A 171 -3.90 -18.88 12.94
C PRO A 171 -5.09 -19.45 13.71
N ALA A 172 -5.10 -20.77 13.97
CA ALA A 172 -6.12 -21.45 14.75
C ALA A 172 -6.20 -21.03 16.23
N GLN A 173 -5.17 -20.34 16.73
CA GLN A 173 -5.12 -19.77 18.09
C GLN A 173 -5.61 -18.33 18.14
N VAL A 174 -6.03 -17.74 17.01
CA VAL A 174 -6.62 -16.40 16.96
C VAL A 174 -8.12 -16.52 16.71
N VAL A 175 -8.90 -15.98 17.62
CA VAL A 175 -10.34 -15.83 17.51
C VAL A 175 -10.63 -14.35 17.22
N MET A 176 -10.79 -14.04 15.93
CA MET A 176 -11.17 -12.69 15.48
C MET A 176 -12.69 -12.51 15.58
N ILE A 177 -13.11 -11.50 16.34
CA ILE A 177 -14.50 -11.17 16.58
C ILE A 177 -14.76 -9.77 16.02
N SER A 178 -15.66 -9.68 15.04
CA SER A 178 -16.12 -8.41 14.47
C SER A 178 -17.63 -8.41 14.58
N GLU A 179 -18.17 -7.68 15.54
CA GLU A 179 -19.62 -7.56 15.75
C GLU A 179 -20.18 -6.45 14.84
N TYR A 180 -20.37 -5.26 15.41
CA TYR A 180 -20.86 -4.07 14.71
C TYR A 180 -19.72 -3.10 14.46
N THR A 181 -19.42 -2.85 13.18
CA THR A 181 -18.42 -1.85 12.76
C THR A 181 -19.15 -0.57 12.36
N GLY A 182 -18.89 0.54 13.06
CA GLY A 182 -19.50 1.87 12.86
C GLY A 182 -18.97 2.62 11.63
N GLY A 183 -18.97 1.94 10.48
CA GLY A 183 -18.39 2.41 9.24
C GLY A 183 -16.89 2.13 9.13
N GLY A 184 -16.43 1.84 7.92
CA GLY A 184 -15.01 1.62 7.60
C GLY A 184 -14.59 2.37 6.34
N PHE A 185 -15.42 2.32 5.29
CA PHE A 185 -15.25 3.05 4.02
C PHE A 185 -13.92 2.76 3.29
N GLY A 186 -13.20 1.70 3.66
CA GLY A 186 -11.87 1.35 3.15
C GLY A 186 -10.76 1.45 4.20
N SER A 187 -11.05 1.99 5.39
CA SER A 187 -10.05 2.27 6.43
C SER A 187 -9.91 1.20 7.53
N LYS A 188 -10.76 0.18 7.56
CA LYS A 188 -10.85 -0.89 8.57
C LYS A 188 -10.85 -2.27 7.88
#